data_AF-A0A183GA86-F1
#
_entry.id   AF-A0A183GA86-F1
#
_cell.length_a   1.000
_cell.length_b   1.000
_cell.length_c   1.000
_cell.angle_alpha   90.00
_cell.angle_beta   90.00
_cell.angle_gamma   90.00
#
_symmetry.space_group_name_H-M   'P 1'
#
loop_
_entity.id
_entity.type
_entity.pdbx_description
1 polymer ?
#
loop_
_entity_poly.entity_id
_entity_poly.type
_entity_poly.pdbx_seq_one_letter_code
_entity_poly.pdbx_strand_id
1 'polypeptide(L)'
;MQLTLVDAHQGTSTVIDHLVPNVPVKWKIFTLTLSSITVPPLPMLHTSFISDGKNTAVWDGRINLALRCDTKGDARNMSCTVMDYCFCLPAETKANCRCEDGNITESFNDLHNRLPVVYLFGTLRRSQSGSVHASVTTMTTSEIIVSVEDD
;
A
#
# COMPACT_ATOMS: atom_id res chain seq x y z
N MET A 1 14.39 -10.94 1.01
CA MET A 1 14.51 -12.36 0.67
C MET A 1 15.55 -12.95 1.60
N GLN A 2 15.32 -14.13 2.18
CA GLN A 2 16.29 -14.77 3.09
C GLN A 2 17.01 -15.89 2.33
N LEU A 3 18.35 -15.84 2.31
CA LEU A 3 19.19 -16.83 1.64
C LEU A 3 20.00 -17.59 2.70
N THR A 4 19.80 -18.90 2.78
CA THR A 4 20.56 -19.75 3.71
C THR A 4 21.64 -20.47 2.93
N LEU A 5 22.91 -20.22 3.27
CA LEU A 5 24.06 -20.90 2.68
C LEU A 5 24.55 -21.97 3.66
N VAL A 6 24.51 -23.22 3.21
CA VAL A 6 25.01 -24.35 4.00
C VAL A 6 26.43 -24.65 3.53
N ASP A 7 27.42 -24.33 4.36
CA ASP A 7 28.81 -24.74 4.15
C ASP A 7 28.98 -26.16 4.76
N ALA A 8 29.41 -27.11 3.93
CA ALA A 8 29.60 -28.50 4.33
C ALA A 8 30.76 -28.70 5.34
N HIS A 9 31.65 -27.72 5.49
CA HIS A 9 32.85 -27.82 6.31
C HIS A 9 32.88 -26.88 7.53
N GLN A 10 32.18 -25.74 7.51
CA GLN A 10 32.19 -24.73 8.60
C GLN A 10 30.86 -24.55 9.34
N GLY A 11 29.83 -25.33 9.00
CA GLY A 11 28.50 -25.22 9.59
C GLY A 11 27.59 -24.23 8.87
N THR A 12 26.31 -24.20 9.25
CA THR A 12 25.29 -23.39 8.57
C THR A 12 25.47 -21.90 8.87
N SER A 13 25.65 -21.08 7.84
CA SER A 13 25.65 -19.61 7.97
C SER A 13 24.45 -19.01 7.22
N THR A 14 23.56 -18.34 7.95
CA THR A 14 22.39 -17.66 7.38
C THR A 14 22.74 -16.21 7.07
N VAL A 15 22.52 -15.78 5.82
CA VAL A 15 22.77 -14.40 5.39
C VAL A 15 21.46 -13.79 4.89
N ILE A 16 21.10 -12.62 5.41
CA ILE A 16 19.93 -11.87 4.97
C ILE A 16 20.42 -10.63 4.26
N ASP A 17 20.13 -10.54 2.97
CA ASP A 17 20.42 -9.35 2.18
C ASP A 17 19.22 -8.92 1.31
N HIS A 18 19.20 -7.64 0.96
CA HIS A 18 18.17 -7.01 0.15
C HIS A 18 18.65 -6.89 -1.29
N LEU A 19 18.28 -7.88 -2.11
CA LEU A 19 18.55 -7.84 -3.53
C LEU A 19 17.61 -6.86 -4.24
N VAL A 20 18.19 -6.00 -5.08
CA VAL A 20 17.47 -5.17 -6.04
C VAL A 20 17.64 -5.82 -7.41
N PRO A 21 16.59 -5.90 -8.26
CA PRO A 21 16.69 -6.47 -9.59
C PRO A 21 17.85 -5.85 -10.39
N ASN A 22 18.65 -6.69 -11.02
CA ASN A 22 19.83 -6.33 -11.81
C ASN A 22 20.95 -5.58 -11.05
N VAL A 23 20.92 -5.60 -9.72
CA VAL A 23 22.00 -5.05 -8.89
C VAL A 23 22.78 -6.20 -8.25
N PRO A 24 24.05 -6.43 -8.65
CA PRO A 24 24.87 -7.47 -8.05
C PRO A 24 25.26 -7.09 -6.63
N VAL A 25 25.20 -8.07 -5.73
CA VAL A 25 25.64 -7.96 -4.34
C VAL A 25 26.79 -8.93 -4.12
N LYS A 26 27.98 -8.39 -3.83
CA LYS A 26 29.19 -9.19 -3.57
C LYS A 26 29.24 -9.60 -2.11
N TRP A 27 29.45 -10.90 -1.87
CA TRP A 27 29.60 -11.49 -0.56
C TRP A 27 30.74 -12.52 -0.55
N LYS A 28 31.89 -12.14 0.01
CA LYS A 28 33.13 -12.94 -0.02
C LYS A 28 33.46 -13.37 -1.47
N ILE A 29 33.50 -14.68 -1.73
CA ILE A 29 33.76 -15.30 -3.04
C ILE A 29 32.51 -15.38 -3.93
N PHE A 30 31.33 -15.06 -3.40
CA PHE A 30 30.07 -15.14 -4.14
C PHE A 30 29.61 -13.75 -4.58
N THR A 31 29.03 -13.65 -5.77
CA THR A 31 28.25 -12.51 -6.20
C THR A 31 26.84 -12.96 -6.54
N LEU A 32 25.87 -12.39 -5.85
CA LEU A 32 24.45 -12.70 -6.00
C LEU A 32 23.79 -11.60 -6.83
N THR A 33 23.12 -11.98 -7.92
CA THR A 33 22.37 -11.03 -8.75
C THR A 33 20.94 -11.53 -8.92
N LEU A 34 19.96 -10.71 -8.54
CA LEU A 34 18.55 -10.98 -8.84
C LEU A 34 18.29 -10.64 -10.31
N SER A 35 18.20 -11.66 -11.16
CA SER A 35 17.96 -11.50 -12.61
C SER A 35 16.52 -11.09 -12.89
N SER A 36 15.57 -11.84 -12.32
CA SER A 36 14.15 -11.60 -12.53
C SER A 36 13.32 -11.92 -11.28
N ILE A 37 12.20 -11.23 -11.16
CA ILE A 37 11.17 -11.49 -10.16
C ILE A 37 9.80 -11.40 -10.83
N THR A 38 9.02 -12.45 -10.71
CA THR A 38 7.63 -12.48 -11.14
C THR A 38 6.75 -12.43 -9.91
N VAL A 39 5.78 -11.52 -9.95
CA VAL A 39 4.82 -11.28 -8.89
C VAL A 39 3.43 -11.59 -9.48
N PRO A 40 2.53 -12.29 -8.77
CA PRO A 40 1.19 -12.54 -9.27
C PRO A 40 0.43 -11.21 -9.46
N PRO A 41 -0.69 -11.19 -10.20
CA PRO A 41 -1.57 -10.02 -10.19
C PRO A 41 -1.94 -9.64 -8.76
N LEU A 42 -1.74 -8.37 -8.40
CA LEU A 42 -2.00 -7.83 -7.06
C LEU A 42 -3.16 -6.83 -7.11
N PRO A 43 -4.44 -7.27 -7.16
CA PRO A 43 -5.59 -6.34 -7.18
C PRO A 43 -5.57 -5.31 -6.05
N MET A 44 -4.99 -5.66 -4.90
CA MET A 44 -4.85 -4.75 -3.76
C MET A 44 -4.04 -3.48 -4.07
N LEU A 45 -3.19 -3.48 -5.11
CA LEU A 45 -2.41 -2.30 -5.50
C LEU A 45 -3.26 -1.22 -6.16
N HIS A 46 -4.46 -1.55 -6.64
CA HIS A 46 -5.40 -0.58 -7.20
C HIS A 46 -6.32 0.04 -6.13
N THR A 47 -6.06 -0.23 -4.85
CA THR A 47 -6.85 0.34 -3.76
C THR A 47 -6.47 1.80 -3.51
N SER A 48 -7.46 2.61 -3.15
CA SER A 48 -7.24 3.97 -2.69
C SER A 48 -7.05 3.99 -1.17
N PHE A 49 -6.48 5.08 -0.66
CA PHE A 49 -6.22 5.24 0.77
C PHE A 49 -6.66 6.61 1.26
N ILE A 50 -7.06 6.66 2.54
CA ILE A 50 -7.32 7.88 3.28
C ILE A 50 -6.41 7.96 4.50
N SER A 51 -5.95 9.15 4.86
CA SER A 51 -5.04 9.35 5.99
C SER A 51 -5.33 10.65 6.73
N ASP A 52 -5.21 10.60 8.06
CA ASP A 52 -5.21 11.78 8.95
C ASP A 52 -3.77 12.32 9.17
N GLY A 53 -2.78 11.72 8.50
CA GLY A 53 -1.34 11.97 8.66
C GLY A 53 -0.66 11.03 9.68
N LYS A 54 -1.40 10.49 10.65
CA LYS A 54 -0.90 9.56 11.68
C LYS A 54 -1.22 8.11 11.33
N ASN A 55 -2.46 7.86 10.93
CA ASN A 55 -3.01 6.58 10.53
C ASN A 55 -3.45 6.62 9.07
N THR A 56 -3.55 5.44 8.47
CA THR A 56 -3.97 5.28 7.07
C THR A 56 -4.95 4.11 7.01
N ALA A 57 -6.01 4.27 6.23
CA ALA A 57 -7.00 3.23 5.98
C ALA A 57 -7.22 3.05 4.48
N VAL A 58 -7.62 1.84 4.09
CA VAL A 58 -8.11 1.52 2.74
C VAL A 58 -9.42 2.24 2.51
N TRP A 59 -9.56 2.82 1.33
CA TRP A 59 -10.74 3.54 0.88
C TRP A 59 -11.43 2.77 -0.23
N ASP A 60 -12.70 2.44 -0.03
CA ASP A 60 -13.50 1.69 -1.00
C ASP A 60 -14.10 2.56 -2.11
N GLY A 61 -13.96 3.88 -2.03
CA GLY A 61 -14.44 4.83 -3.03
C GLY A 61 -15.95 5.02 -3.07
N ARG A 62 -16.70 4.37 -2.18
CA ARG A 62 -18.18 4.34 -2.26
C ARG A 62 -18.83 5.52 -1.57
N ILE A 63 -18.13 6.14 -0.63
CA ILE A 63 -18.63 7.31 0.10
C ILE A 63 -18.47 8.55 -0.78
N ASN A 64 -19.60 9.19 -1.06
CA ASN A 64 -19.64 10.50 -1.67
C ASN A 64 -19.14 11.55 -0.67
N LEU A 65 -18.02 12.19 -1.01
CA LEU A 65 -17.47 13.32 -0.28
C LEU A 65 -18.03 14.62 -0.88
N ALA A 66 -19.04 15.15 -0.21
CA ALA A 66 -19.68 16.44 -0.47
C ALA A 66 -18.65 17.60 -0.51
N LEU A 67 -17.65 17.57 0.37
CA LEU A 67 -16.61 18.59 0.44
C LEU A 67 -15.26 18.00 0.07
N ARG A 68 -14.63 18.59 -0.96
CA ARG A 68 -13.28 18.24 -1.40
C ARG A 68 -12.41 19.48 -1.44
N CYS A 69 -11.26 19.40 -0.79
CA CYS A 69 -10.32 20.50 -0.66
C CYS A 69 -8.97 20.06 -1.21
N ASP A 70 -8.29 20.94 -1.94
CA ASP A 70 -7.00 20.64 -2.54
C ASP A 70 -5.88 20.58 -1.49
N THR A 71 -6.00 21.42 -0.45
CA THR A 71 -5.01 21.48 0.63
C THR A 71 -5.63 21.40 2.02
N LYS A 72 -4.80 21.04 3.01
CA LYS A 72 -5.17 21.07 4.43
C LYS A 72 -5.49 22.48 4.92
N GLY A 73 -4.88 23.52 4.32
CA GLY A 73 -5.16 24.92 4.64
C GLY A 73 -6.58 25.29 4.21
N ASP A 74 -6.95 24.94 2.99
CA ASP A 74 -8.28 25.19 2.45
C ASP A 74 -9.36 24.47 3.23
N ALA A 75 -9.10 23.21 3.63
CA ALA A 75 -9.98 22.45 4.49
C ALA A 75 -10.24 23.13 5.85
N ARG A 76 -9.21 23.76 6.44
CA ARG A 76 -9.35 24.51 7.71
C ARG A 76 -10.14 25.80 7.53
N ASN A 77 -9.95 26.46 6.39
CA ASN A 77 -10.63 27.73 6.07
C ASN A 77 -11.98 27.52 5.37
N MET A 78 -12.41 26.27 5.19
CA MET A 78 -13.61 25.88 4.44
C MET A 78 -13.67 26.43 3.01
N SER A 79 -12.50 26.66 2.40
CA SER A 79 -12.36 27.10 1.00
C SER A 79 -12.32 25.91 0.05
N CYS A 80 -13.35 25.06 0.12
CA CYS A 80 -13.40 23.78 -0.58
C CYS A 80 -14.40 23.78 -1.72
N THR A 81 -14.20 22.89 -2.69
CA THR A 81 -15.19 22.67 -3.74
C THR A 81 -16.29 21.76 -3.21
N VAL A 82 -17.53 22.19 -3.37
CA VAL A 82 -18.74 21.42 -3.06
C VAL A 82 -19.04 20.52 -4.25
N MET A 83 -19.07 19.21 -4.00
CA MET A 83 -19.29 18.12 -4.95
C MET A 83 -20.48 17.30 -4.44
N ASP A 84 -21.62 17.95 -4.26
CA ASP A 84 -22.80 17.35 -3.63
C ASP A 84 -23.66 16.61 -4.66
N TYR A 85 -24.08 15.41 -4.28
CA TYR A 85 -25.15 14.69 -4.95
C TYR A 85 -26.46 14.93 -4.19
N CYS A 86 -27.12 16.04 -4.51
CA CYS A 86 -28.42 16.40 -3.95
C CYS A 86 -29.55 16.12 -4.95
N PHE A 87 -30.59 15.43 -4.48
CA PHE A 87 -31.85 15.30 -5.19
C PHE A 87 -32.89 16.23 -4.58
N CYS A 88 -33.43 17.16 -5.36
CA CYS A 88 -34.42 18.13 -4.91
C CYS A 88 -35.77 17.86 -5.55
N LEU A 89 -36.78 17.64 -4.71
CA LEU A 89 -38.18 17.56 -5.14
C LEU A 89 -38.82 18.96 -5.08
N PRO A 90 -39.49 19.40 -6.16
CA PRO A 90 -40.23 20.65 -6.15
C PRO A 90 -41.42 20.55 -5.19
N ALA A 91 -41.67 21.64 -4.45
CA ALA A 91 -42.86 21.81 -3.61
C ALA A 91 -43.23 23.30 -3.57
N GLU A 92 -44.53 23.58 -3.44
CA GLU A 92 -45.10 24.93 -3.68
C GLU A 92 -44.51 26.04 -2.81
N THR A 93 -44.08 25.72 -1.59
CA THR A 93 -43.59 26.71 -0.62
C THR A 93 -42.14 26.48 -0.19
N LYS A 94 -41.63 25.24 -0.27
CA LYS A 94 -40.26 24.91 0.11
C LYS A 94 -39.77 23.71 -0.67
N ALA A 95 -38.66 23.86 -1.39
CA ALA A 95 -38.00 22.74 -2.04
C ALA A 95 -37.50 21.72 -1.00
N ASN A 96 -37.73 20.44 -1.27
CA ASN A 96 -37.28 19.35 -0.42
C ASN A 96 -36.04 18.69 -1.04
N CYS A 97 -34.86 19.14 -0.61
CA CYS A 97 -33.58 18.60 -1.05
C CYS A 97 -33.06 17.55 -0.08
N ARG A 98 -32.62 16.42 -0.63
CA ARG A 98 -31.91 15.36 0.08
C ARG A 98 -30.53 15.22 -0.54
N CYS A 99 -29.51 15.41 0.26
CA CYS A 99 -28.12 15.24 -0.14
C CYS A 99 -27.56 13.97 0.50
N GLU A 100 -26.80 13.21 -0.26
CA GLU A 100 -26.07 12.07 0.27
C GLU A 100 -24.72 12.52 0.82
N ASP A 101 -24.60 12.54 2.14
CA ASP A 101 -23.34 12.79 2.84
C ASP A 101 -22.87 11.49 3.49
N GLY A 102 -21.83 10.88 2.91
CA GLY A 102 -21.26 9.69 3.52
C GLY A 102 -20.29 10.04 4.65
N ASN A 103 -20.36 9.30 5.75
CA ASN A 103 -19.51 9.52 6.91
C ASN A 103 -18.11 8.91 6.71
N ILE A 104 -17.18 9.70 6.16
CA ILE A 104 -15.77 9.29 6.01
C ILE A 104 -15.13 8.87 7.33
N THR A 105 -15.57 9.45 8.46
CA THR A 105 -15.02 9.16 9.79
C THR A 105 -15.33 7.73 10.21
N GLU A 106 -16.54 7.24 9.90
CA GLU A 106 -16.95 5.87 10.20
C GLU A 106 -16.09 4.87 9.40
N SER A 107 -15.98 5.08 8.09
CA SER A 107 -15.14 4.23 7.22
C SER A 107 -13.66 4.24 7.62
N PHE A 108 -13.12 5.40 8.01
CA PHE A 108 -11.74 5.52 8.50
C PHE A 108 -11.49 4.83 9.85
N ASN A 109 -12.52 4.79 10.70
CA ASN A 109 -12.43 4.19 12.03
C ASN A 109 -12.71 2.69 12.03
N ASP A 110 -13.22 2.14 10.93
CA ASP A 110 -13.34 0.71 10.75
C ASP A 110 -11.95 0.04 10.80
N LEU A 111 -11.78 -0.83 11.80
CA LEU A 111 -10.54 -1.58 12.02
C LEU A 111 -10.21 -2.51 10.85
N HIS A 112 -11.21 -2.97 10.09
CA HIS A 112 -10.98 -3.80 8.90
C HIS A 112 -10.31 -3.03 7.76
N ASN A 113 -10.49 -1.71 7.72
CA ASN A 113 -9.90 -0.84 6.70
C ASN A 113 -8.56 -0.25 7.15
N ARG A 114 -8.28 -0.19 8.45
CA ARG A 114 -7.03 0.40 8.96
C ARG A 114 -5.82 -0.45 8.65
N LEU A 115 -4.76 0.21 8.18
CA LEU A 115 -3.49 -0.47 7.96
C LEU A 115 -2.87 -0.91 9.30
N PRO A 116 -2.29 -2.12 9.38
CA PRO A 116 -2.04 -3.04 8.26
C PRO A 116 -3.26 -3.90 7.86
N VAL A 117 -3.51 -4.01 6.54
CA VAL A 117 -4.56 -4.88 5.99
C VAL A 117 -3.91 -6.09 5.31
N VAL A 118 -4.39 -7.29 5.67
CA VAL A 118 -3.83 -8.57 5.22
C VAL A 118 -4.76 -9.19 4.17
N TYR A 119 -4.21 -9.56 3.02
CA TYR A 119 -4.87 -10.32 1.96
C TYR A 119 -4.15 -11.65 1.74
N LEU A 120 -4.76 -12.54 0.95
CA LEU A 120 -4.20 -13.87 0.62
C LEU A 120 -2.80 -13.81 -0.01
N PHE A 121 -2.53 -12.78 -0.80
CA PHE A 121 -1.30 -12.64 -1.59
C PHE A 121 -0.34 -11.57 -1.04
N GLY A 122 -0.64 -10.96 0.11
CA GLY A 122 0.26 -9.98 0.71
C GLY A 122 -0.38 -9.08 1.77
N THR A 123 0.40 -8.15 2.32
CA THR A 123 -0.02 -7.20 3.34
C THR A 123 0.23 -5.77 2.90
N LEU A 124 -0.74 -4.88 3.06
CA LEU A 124 -0.55 -3.44 2.95
C LEU A 124 -0.17 -2.87 4.32
N ARG A 125 0.90 -2.07 4.38
CA ARG A 125 1.40 -1.46 5.62
C ARG A 125 1.76 0.00 5.41
N ARG A 126 1.60 0.80 6.45
CA ARG A 126 2.12 2.18 6.47
C ARG A 126 3.61 2.13 6.85
N SER A 127 4.45 2.79 6.06
CA SER A 127 5.86 3.04 6.39
C SER A 127 5.97 4.09 7.48
N GLN A 128 7.16 4.19 8.10
CA GLN A 128 7.48 5.27 9.03
C GLN A 128 7.36 6.65 8.37
N SER A 129 7.69 6.76 7.07
CA SER A 129 7.53 7.98 6.26
C SER A 129 6.08 8.35 5.94
N GLY A 130 5.11 7.48 6.24
CA GLY A 130 3.70 7.69 5.92
C GLY A 130 3.25 7.21 4.55
N SER A 131 4.15 6.72 3.71
CA SER A 131 3.80 6.01 2.47
C SER A 131 3.18 4.64 2.76
N VAL A 132 2.39 4.12 1.82
CA VAL A 132 1.86 2.75 1.88
C VAL A 132 2.76 1.82 1.09
N HIS A 133 3.12 0.68 1.69
CA HIS A 133 3.93 -0.37 1.08
C HIS A 133 3.15 -1.68 1.06
N ALA A 134 3.28 -2.41 -0.05
CA ALA A 134 2.79 -3.78 -0.16
C ALA A 134 3.94 -4.76 0.11
N SER A 135 3.67 -5.77 0.94
CA SER A 135 4.58 -6.88 1.20
C SER A 135 3.96 -8.16 0.67
N VAL A 136 4.56 -8.73 -0.38
CA VAL A 136 4.12 -9.98 -1.03
C VAL A 136 5.03 -11.11 -0.60
N THR A 137 4.48 -12.13 0.05
CA THR A 137 5.25 -13.25 0.60
C THR A 137 4.92 -14.59 -0.05
N THR A 138 3.90 -14.65 -0.89
CA THR A 138 3.41 -15.88 -1.52
C THR A 138 3.40 -15.74 -3.03
N MET A 139 3.51 -16.88 -3.72
CA MET A 139 3.36 -16.99 -5.17
C MET A 139 4.34 -16.12 -5.99
N THR A 140 5.46 -15.72 -5.39
CA THR A 140 6.56 -15.03 -6.10
C THR A 140 7.55 -16.06 -6.63
N THR A 141 8.07 -15.81 -7.82
CA THR A 141 9.17 -16.60 -8.39
C THR A 141 10.32 -15.67 -8.69
N SER A 142 11.53 -16.05 -8.30
CA SER A 142 12.75 -15.26 -8.51
C SER A 142 13.83 -16.10 -9.17
N GLU A 143 14.55 -15.51 -10.10
CA GLU A 143 15.78 -16.08 -10.65
C GLU A 143 16.98 -15.35 -10.06
N ILE A 144 17.91 -16.11 -9.46
CA ILE A 144 19.14 -15.57 -8.90
C ILE A 144 20.32 -16.21 -9.60
N ILE A 145 21.20 -15.34 -10.12
CA ILE A 145 22.49 -15.73 -10.66
C ILE A 145 23.49 -15.67 -9.51
N VAL A 146 24.18 -16.79 -9.28
CA VAL A 146 25.29 -16.90 -8.33
C VAL A 146 26.57 -17.03 -9.13
N SER A 147 27.47 -16.07 -8.99
CA SER A 147 28.83 -16.16 -9.53
C SER A 147 29.79 -16.48 -8.40
N VAL A 148 30.71 -17.43 -8.62
CA VAL A 148 31.76 -17.79 -7.67
C VAL A 148 33.08 -17.33 -8.28
N GLU A 149 33.84 -16.51 -7.54
CA GLU A 149 35.24 -16.23 -7.88
C GLU A 149 36.11 -17.36 -7.33
N ASP A 150 36.80 -18.08 -8.21
CA ASP A 150 37.90 -18.99 -7.86
C ASP A 150 39.22 -18.19 -7.82
N ASP A 151 40.05 -18.46 -6.82
CA ASP A 151 41.43 -17.94 -6.70
C ASP A 151 42.39 -18.57 -7.72
#